data_AF-A0A7J7IWA9-F1
#
_entry.id   AF-A0A7J7IWA9-F1
#
_cell.length_a   1.000
_cell.length_b   1.000
_cell.length_c   1.000
_cell.angle_alpha   90.00
_cell.angle_beta   90.00
_cell.angle_gamma   90.00
#
_symmetry.space_group_name_H-M   'P 1'
#
loop_
_entity.id
_entity.type
_entity.pdbx_description
1 polymer ?
#
loop_
_entity_poly.entity_id
_entity_poly.type
_entity_poly.pdbx_seq_one_letter_code
_entity_poly.pdbx_strand_id
1 'polypeptide(L)'
;MTKVNANFVSEAKTIFKELVEHPRISSAWLVKSKNRYINVESVWTQKCLERSDSHKFRRGYVINADTSDVITRSNPQLHLDCDWHVISPSGQKSVVIRKHIPDKTKPAEEKWYFEVWASSGFCEKVIDISATEKHGAVYDDDGAFGSVAWNTAEDKIVYVAEKKKVESGSYFAKPSKCQDNPPEPGMKFVSTEDWGEMLVDKKQPVVCVIDLNSEEVKVVEQGLENMSCGQAVWCPDDKGVVFSAFFQEPFRLGMIYCPVRRSVLYHYNLETDSLKPLTDENGNISVRSARFSPDGSKLVYLECKAGGPHCRTQKLMLVCIQ
;
A
#
# COMPACT_ATOMS: atom_id res chain seq x y z
N MET A 1 21.83 28.09 31.63
CA MET A 1 21.03 27.76 30.44
C MET A 1 19.57 27.98 30.79
N THR A 2 18.98 29.04 30.24
CA THR A 2 17.57 29.40 30.47
C THR A 2 16.70 28.31 29.84
N LYS A 3 15.83 27.65 30.63
CA LYS A 3 14.89 26.67 30.10
C LYS A 3 14.00 27.37 29.07
N VAL A 4 14.08 26.95 27.82
CA VAL A 4 13.20 27.46 26.75
C VAL A 4 11.76 27.12 27.16
N ASN A 5 10.86 28.11 27.06
CA ASN A 5 9.46 27.94 27.43
C ASN A 5 8.82 26.85 26.56
N ALA A 6 8.22 25.84 27.18
CA ALA A 6 7.59 24.71 26.48
C ALA A 6 6.48 25.16 25.52
N ASN A 7 5.74 26.22 25.86
CA ASN A 7 4.69 26.77 25.00
C ASN A 7 5.29 27.36 23.71
N PHE A 8 6.41 28.08 23.82
CA PHE A 8 7.11 28.64 22.66
C PHE A 8 7.62 27.53 21.74
N VAL A 9 8.18 26.45 22.30
CA VAL A 9 8.66 25.31 21.50
C VAL A 9 7.49 24.64 20.77
N SER A 10 6.35 24.47 21.43
CA SER A 10 5.16 23.89 20.81
C SER A 10 4.62 24.74 19.67
N GLU A 11 4.48 26.06 19.88
CA GLU A 11 3.99 27.00 18.89
C GLU A 11 4.94 27.09 17.68
N ALA A 12 6.25 27.22 17.94
CA ALA A 12 7.27 27.24 16.89
C ALA A 12 7.27 25.94 16.07
N LYS A 13 7.03 24.78 16.72
CA LYS A 13 6.92 23.49 16.03
C LYS A 13 5.70 23.44 15.11
N THR A 14 4.56 23.97 15.53
CA THR A 14 3.34 24.05 14.71
C THR A 14 3.57 24.95 13.50
N ILE A 15 4.04 26.18 13.70
CA ILE A 15 4.32 27.13 12.62
C ILE A 15 5.35 26.55 11.63
N PHE A 16 6.41 25.92 12.14
CA PHE A 16 7.42 25.31 11.29
C PHE A 16 6.85 24.19 10.42
N LYS A 17 5.95 23.35 10.96
CA LYS A 17 5.27 22.30 10.20
C LYS A 17 4.40 22.88 9.10
N GLU A 18 3.56 23.88 9.42
CA GLU A 18 2.70 24.56 8.44
C GLU A 18 3.52 25.19 7.30
N LEU A 19 4.65 25.83 7.61
CA LEU A 19 5.52 26.42 6.57
C LEU A 19 6.20 25.38 5.68
N VAL A 20 6.52 24.20 6.23
CA VAL A 20 7.18 23.11 5.51
C VAL A 20 6.22 22.39 4.54
N GLU A 21 4.92 22.40 4.83
CA GLU A 21 3.88 21.84 3.97
C GLU A 21 3.79 22.53 2.60
N HIS A 22 4.25 23.78 2.48
CA HIS A 22 4.22 24.51 1.22
C HIS A 22 5.49 24.26 0.37
N PRO A 23 5.38 23.68 -0.84
CA PRO A 23 6.50 23.50 -1.73
C PRO A 23 6.92 24.82 -2.36
N ARG A 24 8.18 24.88 -2.73
CA ARG A 24 8.79 26.03 -3.41
C ARG A 24 9.29 25.62 -4.78
N ILE A 25 9.21 26.55 -5.74
CA ILE A 25 9.83 26.38 -7.05
C ILE A 25 11.35 26.45 -6.88
N SER A 26 12.05 25.40 -7.32
CA SER A 26 13.52 25.35 -7.33
C SER A 26 14.09 25.78 -8.68
N SER A 27 13.39 25.51 -9.77
CA SER A 27 13.79 25.91 -11.12
C SER A 27 12.58 25.92 -12.07
N ALA A 28 12.67 26.69 -13.14
CA ALA A 28 11.67 26.67 -14.22
C ALA A 28 12.33 27.05 -15.55
N TRP A 29 11.77 26.56 -16.66
CA TRP A 29 12.22 26.91 -18.00
C TRP A 29 11.06 26.90 -18.98
N LEU A 30 11.24 27.64 -20.08
CA LEU A 30 10.30 27.67 -21.18
C LEU A 30 10.67 26.57 -22.18
N VAL A 31 9.69 25.77 -22.58
CA VAL A 31 9.83 24.81 -23.67
C VAL A 31 9.34 25.49 -24.95
N LYS A 32 10.24 25.58 -25.94
CA LYS A 32 9.96 26.25 -27.21
C LYS A 32 8.69 25.67 -27.84
N SER A 33 7.73 26.55 -28.08
CA SER A 33 6.48 26.24 -28.79
C SER A 33 6.40 27.07 -30.07
N LYS A 34 5.79 26.52 -31.12
CA LYS A 34 5.63 27.20 -32.42
C LYS A 34 4.37 28.07 -32.49
N ASN A 35 3.59 28.13 -31.42
CA ASN A 35 2.25 28.74 -31.40
C ASN A 35 2.14 29.83 -30.32
N ARG A 36 0.97 30.47 -30.23
CA ARG A 36 0.57 31.44 -29.17
C ARG A 36 0.54 30.87 -27.74
N TYR A 37 0.92 29.61 -27.57
CA TYR A 37 0.93 28.92 -26.29
C TYR A 37 2.36 28.63 -25.88
N ILE A 38 2.75 29.05 -24.68
CA ILE A 38 4.05 28.84 -24.10
C ILE A 38 3.95 27.66 -23.14
N ASN A 39 4.77 26.64 -23.36
CA ASN A 39 4.90 25.54 -22.41
C ASN A 39 5.93 25.95 -21.35
N VAL A 40 5.54 25.94 -20.09
CA VAL A 40 6.43 26.21 -18.96
C VAL A 40 6.59 24.96 -18.15
N GLU A 41 7.82 24.64 -17.83
CA GLU A 41 8.18 23.49 -17.00
C GLU A 41 8.82 24.01 -15.74
N SER A 42 8.42 23.44 -14.61
CA SER A 42 8.91 23.84 -13.29
C SER A 42 9.23 22.63 -12.44
N VAL A 43 10.27 22.75 -11.62
CA VAL A 43 10.61 21.79 -10.59
C VAL A 43 10.30 22.43 -9.25
N TRP A 44 9.56 21.68 -8.44
CA TRP A 44 9.14 22.05 -7.11
C TRP A 44 9.86 21.16 -6.10
N THR A 45 10.15 21.72 -4.94
CA THR A 45 10.76 21.02 -3.82
C THR A 45 9.93 21.25 -2.56
N GLN A 46 9.65 20.20 -1.82
CA GLN A 46 8.96 20.24 -0.52
C GLN A 46 9.83 19.53 0.52
N LYS A 47 9.92 20.06 1.75
CA LYS A 47 10.69 19.41 2.82
C LYS A 47 9.83 18.29 3.43
N CYS A 48 10.40 17.11 3.60
CA CYS A 48 9.78 15.98 4.31
C CYS A 48 10.42 15.87 5.69
N LEU A 49 9.64 15.98 6.76
CA LEU A 49 10.19 15.96 8.12
C LEU A 49 10.43 14.53 8.59
N GLU A 50 9.51 13.63 8.24
CA GLU A 50 9.48 12.22 8.60
C GLU A 50 10.73 11.49 8.07
N ARG A 51 11.11 11.80 6.83
CA ARG A 51 12.32 11.25 6.19
C ARG A 51 13.56 12.12 6.31
N SER A 52 13.42 13.32 6.89
CA SER A 52 14.50 14.33 6.96
C SER A 52 15.12 14.75 5.61
N ASP A 53 14.47 14.46 4.47
CA ASP A 53 14.93 14.79 3.12
C ASP A 53 14.00 15.81 2.44
N SER A 54 13.89 15.80 1.11
CA SER A 54 12.98 16.68 0.38
C SER A 54 12.40 15.97 -0.82
N HIS A 55 11.09 16.06 -0.99
CA HIS A 55 10.45 15.62 -2.21
C HIS A 55 10.74 16.61 -3.33
N LYS A 56 10.90 16.07 -4.54
CA LYS A 56 11.00 16.85 -5.78
C LYS A 56 10.00 16.33 -6.78
N PHE A 57 9.27 17.25 -7.39
CA PHE A 57 8.32 16.92 -8.46
C PHE A 57 8.36 17.98 -9.54
N ARG A 58 7.97 17.58 -10.75
CA ARG A 58 7.89 18.48 -11.90
C ARG A 58 6.43 18.79 -12.22
N ARG A 59 6.18 19.99 -12.72
CA ARG A 59 4.88 20.38 -13.26
C ARG A 59 5.05 21.16 -14.55
N GLY A 60 4.26 20.77 -15.55
CA GLY A 60 4.07 21.48 -16.79
C GLY A 60 2.86 22.41 -16.74
N TYR A 61 2.98 23.56 -17.41
CA TYR A 61 1.94 24.55 -17.59
C TYR A 61 1.85 24.90 -19.07
N VAL A 62 0.64 25.18 -19.54
CA VAL A 62 0.43 25.81 -20.84
C VAL A 62 -0.12 27.20 -20.58
N ILE A 63 0.60 28.22 -21.03
CA ILE A 63 0.27 29.64 -20.83
C ILE A 63 -0.08 30.26 -22.16
N ASN A 64 -1.13 31.07 -22.22
CA ASN A 64 -1.42 31.93 -23.36
C ASN A 64 -0.41 33.09 -23.41
N ALA A 65 0.34 33.22 -24.49
CA ALA A 65 1.34 34.28 -24.64
C ALA A 65 0.72 35.68 -24.68
N ASP A 66 -0.49 35.81 -25.22
CA ASP A 66 -1.14 37.11 -25.44
C ASP A 66 -1.77 37.64 -24.14
N THR A 67 -2.35 36.76 -23.32
CA THR A 67 -3.09 37.14 -22.10
C THR A 67 -2.33 36.83 -20.81
N SER A 68 -1.26 36.04 -20.88
CA SER A 68 -0.55 35.46 -19.72
C SER A 68 -1.39 34.52 -18.85
N ASP A 69 -2.54 34.04 -19.35
CA ASP A 69 -3.40 33.11 -18.62
C ASP A 69 -2.84 31.69 -18.63
N VAL A 70 -2.95 30.99 -17.50
CA VAL A 70 -2.66 29.56 -17.40
C VAL A 70 -3.86 28.76 -17.93
N ILE A 71 -3.69 28.12 -19.08
CA ILE A 71 -4.73 27.34 -19.76
C ILE A 71 -4.87 25.96 -19.13
N THR A 72 -3.75 25.29 -18.89
CA THR A 72 -3.75 23.98 -18.24
C THR A 72 -2.51 23.79 -17.38
N ARG A 73 -2.67 22.90 -16.40
CA ARG A 73 -1.65 22.48 -15.43
C ARG A 73 -1.60 20.97 -15.45
N SER A 74 -0.41 20.41 -15.63
CA SER A 74 -0.23 18.97 -15.50
C SER A 74 -0.35 18.55 -14.04
N ASN A 75 -0.74 17.29 -13.83
CA ASN A 75 -0.52 16.64 -12.54
C ASN A 75 0.98 16.64 -12.19
N PRO A 76 1.32 16.53 -10.90
CA PRO A 76 2.70 16.51 -10.43
C PRO A 76 3.37 15.25 -10.96
N GLN A 77 4.46 15.42 -11.69
CA GLN A 77 5.30 14.32 -12.12
C GLN A 77 6.33 14.07 -11.03
N LEU A 78 6.06 13.08 -10.20
CA LEU A 78 6.99 12.61 -9.18
C LEU A 78 8.16 11.88 -9.87
N HIS A 79 9.37 12.03 -9.34
CA HIS A 79 10.49 11.17 -9.77
C HIS A 79 10.15 9.72 -9.40
N LEU A 80 10.22 8.83 -10.40
CA LEU A 80 9.66 7.47 -10.47
C LEU A 80 10.26 6.42 -9.49
N ASP A 81 10.98 6.84 -8.45
CA ASP A 81 11.55 5.91 -7.47
C ASP A 81 10.54 5.65 -6.34
N CYS A 82 9.44 4.98 -6.64
CA CYS A 82 8.44 4.52 -5.67
C CYS A 82 7.98 3.08 -5.95
N ASP A 83 7.57 2.38 -4.90
CA ASP A 83 7.07 1.00 -4.99
C ASP A 83 5.60 0.97 -5.45
N TRP A 84 4.82 1.97 -5.05
CA TRP A 84 3.45 2.15 -5.53
C TRP A 84 3.13 3.62 -5.79
N HIS A 85 2.30 3.85 -6.81
CA HIS A 85 1.63 5.13 -7.05
C HIS A 85 0.20 4.87 -7.53
N VAL A 86 -0.77 5.16 -6.66
CA VAL A 86 -2.19 4.89 -6.93
C VAL A 86 -3.00 6.18 -6.82
N ILE A 87 -3.70 6.52 -7.90
CA ILE A 87 -4.58 7.70 -7.97
C ILE A 87 -5.91 7.36 -7.29
N SER A 88 -6.42 8.29 -6.51
CA SER A 88 -7.72 8.21 -5.84
C SER A 88 -8.90 8.21 -6.83
N PRO A 89 -10.09 7.69 -6.47
CA PRO A 89 -11.27 7.65 -7.34
C PRO A 89 -11.68 9.00 -7.96
N SER A 90 -11.57 10.10 -7.21
CA SER A 90 -11.86 11.46 -7.66
C SER A 90 -10.78 12.05 -8.58
N GLY A 91 -9.60 11.43 -8.61
CA GLY A 91 -8.40 11.96 -9.26
C GLY A 91 -7.79 13.18 -8.56
N GLN A 92 -8.29 13.58 -7.38
CA GLN A 92 -7.80 14.74 -6.65
C GLN A 92 -6.60 14.43 -5.76
N LYS A 93 -6.41 13.17 -5.41
CA LYS A 93 -5.27 12.69 -4.62
C LYS A 93 -4.57 11.50 -5.25
N SER A 94 -3.36 11.21 -4.81
CA SER A 94 -2.69 9.93 -5.02
C SER A 94 -1.94 9.52 -3.77
N VAL A 95 -1.76 8.21 -3.60
CA VAL A 95 -0.90 7.65 -2.55
C VAL A 95 0.36 7.12 -3.21
N VAL A 96 1.49 7.42 -2.60
CA VAL A 96 2.80 6.92 -3.02
C VAL A 96 3.40 6.15 -1.86
N ILE A 97 3.74 4.89 -2.10
CA ILE A 97 4.42 4.06 -1.10
C ILE A 97 5.89 3.99 -1.47
N ARG A 98 6.75 4.24 -0.48
CA ARG A 98 8.19 4.18 -0.67
C ARG A 98 8.89 3.39 0.41
N LYS A 99 9.74 2.48 -0.03
CA LYS A 99 10.79 1.86 0.75
C LYS A 99 11.94 2.83 0.95
N HIS A 100 12.33 3.03 2.19
CA HIS A 100 13.46 3.84 2.58
C HIS A 100 14.45 3.00 3.38
N ILE A 101 15.71 3.04 2.96
CA ILE A 101 16.83 2.39 3.64
C ILE A 101 17.74 3.51 4.16
N PRO A 102 17.66 3.87 5.46
CA PRO A 102 18.34 5.05 6.00
C PRO A 102 19.87 4.99 5.89
N ASP A 103 20.47 3.79 5.90
CA ASP A 103 21.91 3.59 5.83
C ASP A 103 22.24 2.32 5.04
N LYS A 104 22.88 2.46 3.87
CA LYS A 104 23.29 1.32 3.03
C LYS A 104 24.49 0.55 3.60
N THR A 105 25.11 1.03 4.68
CA THR A 105 26.37 0.51 5.23
C THR A 105 26.18 -0.33 6.50
N LYS A 106 24.98 -0.36 7.08
CA LYS A 106 24.58 -1.21 8.19
C LYS A 106 23.42 -2.12 7.74
N PRO A 107 23.15 -3.24 8.43
CA PRO A 107 21.85 -3.90 8.32
C PRO A 107 20.79 -2.94 8.91
N ALA A 108 20.41 -1.94 8.12
CA ALA A 108 19.44 -0.94 8.52
C ALA A 108 18.05 -1.54 8.41
N GLU A 109 17.22 -1.29 9.43
CA GLU A 109 15.81 -1.63 9.38
C GLU A 109 15.16 -0.89 8.20
N GLU A 110 14.56 -1.68 7.32
CA GLU A 110 13.80 -1.20 6.19
C GLU A 110 12.55 -0.47 6.69
N LYS A 111 12.39 0.78 6.28
CA LYS A 111 11.21 1.59 6.61
C LYS A 111 10.33 1.80 5.40
N TRP A 112 9.03 1.84 5.64
CA TRP A 112 8.02 2.08 4.62
C TRP A 112 7.26 3.36 4.95
N TYR A 113 7.10 4.21 3.94
CA TYR A 113 6.40 5.49 4.08
C TYR A 113 5.24 5.59 3.10
N PHE A 114 4.10 6.07 3.59
CA PHE A 114 2.94 6.39 2.79
C PHE A 114 2.88 7.91 2.64
N GLU A 115 2.94 8.38 1.41
CA GLU A 115 2.86 9.80 1.08
C GLU A 115 1.52 10.06 0.38
N VAL A 116 0.68 10.92 0.94
CA VAL A 116 -0.59 11.37 0.32
C VAL A 116 -0.32 12.66 -0.42
N TRP A 117 -0.59 12.66 -1.72
CA TRP A 117 -0.31 13.76 -2.63
C TRP A 117 -1.60 14.32 -3.19
N ALA A 118 -1.77 15.64 -3.13
CA ALA A 118 -2.81 16.32 -3.87
C ALA A 118 -2.50 16.37 -5.38
N SER A 119 -3.52 16.50 -6.22
CA SER A 119 -3.40 16.78 -7.67
C SER A 119 -2.67 18.11 -7.94
N SER A 120 -2.73 19.02 -6.98
CA SER A 120 -1.97 20.27 -6.92
C SER A 120 -0.50 20.07 -6.52
N GLY A 121 -0.03 18.85 -6.30
CA GLY A 121 1.36 18.44 -6.05
C GLY A 121 1.90 18.73 -4.68
N PHE A 122 1.03 19.10 -3.76
CA PHE A 122 1.38 19.15 -2.35
C PHE A 122 1.39 17.73 -1.80
N CYS A 123 2.49 17.32 -1.16
CA CYS A 123 2.44 16.18 -0.26
C CYS A 123 1.73 16.66 1.00
N GLU A 124 0.48 16.24 1.16
CA GLU A 124 -0.39 16.64 2.27
C GLU A 124 -0.03 15.89 3.54
N LYS A 125 0.44 14.65 3.41
CA LYS A 125 0.71 13.78 4.55
C LYS A 125 1.80 12.77 4.25
N VAL A 126 2.65 12.52 5.23
CA VAL A 126 3.63 11.42 5.21
C VAL A 126 3.45 10.60 6.48
N ILE A 127 3.28 9.29 6.34
CA ILE A 127 3.07 8.35 7.45
C ILE A 127 4.20 7.30 7.43
N ASP A 128 4.92 7.14 8.53
CA ASP A 128 5.86 6.02 8.74
C ASP A 128 5.03 4.77 9.11
N ILE A 129 4.66 3.97 8.11
CA ILE A 129 3.79 2.78 8.32
C ILE A 129 4.53 1.73 9.15
N SER A 130 5.87 1.69 9.06
CA SER A 130 6.70 0.76 9.82
C SER A 130 6.65 1.05 11.33
N ALA A 131 6.46 2.32 11.71
CA ALA A 131 6.32 2.72 13.11
C ALA A 131 5.03 2.18 13.78
N THR A 132 4.05 1.72 13.00
CA THR A 132 2.84 1.08 13.56
C THR A 132 3.11 -0.31 14.12
N GLU A 133 4.21 -0.93 13.68
CA GLU A 133 4.62 -2.29 14.02
C GLU A 133 3.48 -3.33 13.89
N LYS A 134 2.52 -3.14 12.99
CA LYS A 134 1.40 -4.07 12.81
C LYS A 134 1.71 -5.21 11.82
N HIS A 135 2.63 -4.98 10.90
CA HIS A 135 3.00 -5.92 9.84
C HIS A 135 4.51 -5.82 9.54
N GLY A 136 5.02 -6.74 8.72
CA GLY A 136 6.39 -6.71 8.17
C GLY A 136 6.51 -5.83 6.93
N ALA A 137 7.35 -6.22 5.96
CA ALA A 137 7.56 -5.44 4.75
C ALA A 137 6.28 -5.29 3.92
N VAL A 138 6.04 -4.10 3.35
CA VAL A 138 4.95 -3.90 2.40
C VAL A 138 5.31 -4.58 1.09
N TYR A 139 4.33 -5.20 0.42
CA TYR A 139 4.58 -5.88 -0.83
C TYR A 139 4.55 -4.87 -1.98
N ASP A 140 5.56 -4.94 -2.85
CA ASP A 140 5.63 -4.23 -4.12
C ASP A 140 4.66 -4.81 -5.17
N ASP A 141 4.59 -4.18 -6.35
CA ASP A 141 3.81 -4.68 -7.49
C ASP A 141 4.48 -5.90 -8.14
N ASP A 142 4.45 -7.01 -7.41
CA ASP A 142 5.04 -8.30 -7.80
C ASP A 142 4.22 -9.06 -8.85
N GLY A 143 3.07 -8.53 -9.27
CA GLY A 143 2.15 -9.21 -10.19
C GLY A 143 1.46 -10.46 -9.64
N ALA A 144 1.66 -10.80 -8.36
CA ALA A 144 1.14 -11.98 -7.69
C ALA A 144 0.20 -11.59 -6.52
N PHE A 145 0.77 -11.10 -5.41
CA PHE A 145 0.05 -10.78 -4.17
C PHE A 145 -0.16 -9.28 -4.00
N GLY A 146 0.84 -8.47 -4.37
CA GLY A 146 0.86 -7.03 -4.14
C GLY A 146 -0.40 -6.33 -4.62
N SER A 147 -0.93 -5.44 -3.79
CA SER A 147 -2.06 -4.59 -4.15
C SER A 147 -2.12 -3.39 -3.24
N VAL A 148 -2.51 -2.24 -3.80
CA VAL A 148 -2.81 -1.01 -3.07
C VAL A 148 -4.04 -0.37 -3.70
N ALA A 149 -5.02 0.03 -2.90
CA ALA A 149 -6.20 0.72 -3.40
C ALA A 149 -6.80 1.70 -2.37
N TRP A 150 -7.36 2.78 -2.90
CA TRP A 150 -8.19 3.73 -2.15
C TRP A 150 -9.60 3.19 -1.96
N ASN A 151 -10.20 3.51 -0.82
CA ASN A 151 -11.65 3.41 -0.68
C ASN A 151 -12.33 4.57 -1.42
N THR A 152 -13.67 4.51 -1.51
CA THR A 152 -14.49 5.47 -2.24
C THR A 152 -14.47 6.85 -1.57
N ALA A 153 -14.44 6.91 -0.24
CA ALA A 153 -14.40 8.15 0.53
C ALA A 153 -13.00 8.80 0.63
N GLU A 154 -11.96 8.16 0.07
CA GLU A 154 -10.59 8.67 0.01
C GLU A 154 -9.96 8.99 1.38
N ASP A 155 -10.33 8.24 2.40
CA ASP A 155 -9.83 8.36 3.77
C ASP A 155 -9.09 7.09 4.24
N LYS A 156 -9.15 5.99 3.48
CA LYS A 156 -8.51 4.71 3.81
C LYS A 156 -7.81 4.10 2.61
N ILE A 157 -6.74 3.36 2.90
CA ILE A 157 -5.98 2.58 1.92
C ILE A 157 -5.99 1.11 2.35
N VAL A 158 -6.30 0.22 1.41
CA VAL A 158 -6.03 -1.22 1.56
C VAL A 158 -4.70 -1.51 0.87
N TYR A 159 -3.86 -2.31 1.51
CA TYR A 159 -2.58 -2.75 0.96
C TYR A 159 -2.23 -4.16 1.45
N VAL A 160 -1.20 -4.76 0.84
CA VAL A 160 -0.71 -6.10 1.24
C VAL A 160 0.69 -5.97 1.83
N ALA A 161 0.93 -6.67 2.93
CA ALA A 161 2.22 -6.68 3.61
C ALA A 161 2.53 -8.09 4.14
N GLU A 162 3.79 -8.31 4.54
CA GLU A 162 4.20 -9.53 5.22
C GLU A 162 3.55 -9.59 6.60
N LYS A 163 3.04 -10.76 7.00
CA LYS A 163 2.55 -10.96 8.36
C LYS A 163 3.67 -10.67 9.36
N LYS A 164 3.33 -9.95 10.44
CA LYS A 164 4.32 -9.72 11.51
C LYS A 164 4.73 -11.06 12.11
N LYS A 165 6.04 -11.33 12.12
CA LYS A 165 6.57 -12.51 12.81
C LYS A 165 6.35 -12.35 14.30
N VAL A 166 5.67 -13.31 14.93
CA VAL A 166 5.59 -13.38 16.39
C VAL A 166 7.00 -13.60 16.92
N GLU A 167 7.47 -12.71 17.80
CA GLU A 167 8.76 -12.88 18.45
C GLU A 167 8.73 -14.14 19.32
N SER A 168 9.33 -15.21 18.82
CA SER A 168 9.48 -16.45 19.57
C SER A 168 10.42 -16.25 20.76
N GLY A 169 10.01 -16.70 21.94
CA GLY A 169 10.87 -16.75 23.11
C GLY A 169 12.09 -17.65 22.86
N SER A 170 13.22 -17.31 23.45
CA SER A 170 14.34 -18.26 23.53
C SER A 170 13.86 -19.54 24.20
N TYR A 171 14.32 -20.70 23.73
CA TYR A 171 14.04 -21.99 24.36
C TYR A 171 14.45 -22.01 25.86
N PHE A 172 15.41 -21.17 26.24
CA PHE A 172 15.89 -21.00 27.61
C PHE A 172 15.32 -19.77 28.33
N ALA A 173 14.39 -19.03 27.71
CA ALA A 173 13.76 -17.88 28.34
C ALA A 173 12.87 -18.35 29.50
N LYS A 174 12.98 -17.69 30.66
CA LYS A 174 12.07 -17.93 31.77
C LYS A 174 10.68 -17.41 31.37
N PRO A 175 9.59 -18.16 31.63
CA PRO A 175 8.25 -17.71 31.28
C PRO A 175 7.96 -16.39 32.01
N SER A 176 7.71 -15.33 31.23
CA SER A 176 7.36 -14.02 31.76
C SER A 176 5.88 -14.03 32.11
N LYS A 177 5.53 -13.82 33.39
CA LYS A 177 4.13 -13.89 33.89
C LYS A 177 3.20 -12.77 33.40
N CYS A 178 3.64 -11.93 32.45
CA CYS A 178 2.97 -10.68 32.09
C CYS A 178 2.60 -10.57 30.59
N GLN A 179 2.62 -11.68 29.84
CA GLN A 179 2.18 -11.68 28.44
C GLN A 179 0.92 -12.52 28.29
N ASP A 180 -0.13 -11.93 27.70
CA ASP A 180 -1.43 -12.57 27.47
C ASP A 180 -1.32 -13.78 26.51
N ASN A 181 -0.28 -13.82 25.67
CA ASN A 181 0.10 -14.97 24.85
C ASN A 181 1.63 -15.12 24.88
N PRO A 182 2.20 -15.89 25.82
CA PRO A 182 3.63 -16.10 25.87
C PRO A 182 4.09 -16.84 24.61
N PRO A 183 5.17 -16.39 23.95
CA PRO A 183 5.61 -17.00 22.71
C PRO A 183 6.11 -18.43 22.94
N GLU A 184 5.73 -19.34 22.04
CA GLU A 184 6.09 -20.75 22.14
C GLU A 184 7.62 -20.92 22.15
N PRO A 185 8.19 -21.54 23.20
CA PRO A 185 9.62 -21.75 23.29
C PRO A 185 10.14 -22.62 22.14
N GLY A 186 11.23 -22.21 21.51
CA GLY A 186 11.91 -23.01 20.47
C GLY A 186 11.53 -22.69 19.03
N MET A 187 10.54 -21.81 18.81
CA MET A 187 10.11 -21.44 17.45
C MET A 187 11.05 -20.47 16.71
N LYS A 188 12.11 -19.98 17.40
CA LYS A 188 13.03 -18.95 16.88
C LYS A 188 13.74 -19.31 15.58
N PHE A 189 14.09 -20.57 15.43
CA PHE A 189 14.85 -21.08 14.29
C PHE A 189 13.99 -21.89 13.32
N VAL A 190 12.67 -21.93 13.52
CA VAL A 190 11.76 -22.53 12.55
C VAL A 190 11.77 -21.65 11.31
N SER A 191 12.28 -22.22 10.21
CA SER A 191 12.26 -21.58 8.91
C SER A 191 10.88 -21.71 8.30
N THR A 192 10.36 -20.61 7.76
CA THR A 192 9.13 -20.59 6.98
C THR A 192 9.53 -20.44 5.52
N GLU A 193 9.13 -21.40 4.68
CA GLU A 193 9.38 -21.39 3.23
C GLU A 193 8.78 -20.13 2.60
N ASP A 194 9.44 -19.47 1.65
CA ASP A 194 8.82 -18.38 0.89
C ASP A 194 8.07 -18.92 -0.34
N TRP A 195 7.51 -18.05 -1.18
CA TRP A 195 6.83 -18.48 -2.40
C TRP A 195 7.79 -18.76 -3.57
N GLY A 196 9.11 -18.66 -3.36
CA GLY A 196 10.14 -18.91 -4.38
C GLY A 196 10.06 -17.97 -5.59
N GLU A 197 10.65 -18.39 -6.71
CA GLU A 197 10.68 -17.61 -7.97
C GLU A 197 11.22 -16.18 -7.76
N MET A 198 10.39 -15.15 -7.98
CA MET A 198 10.73 -13.75 -7.74
C MET A 198 10.10 -13.21 -6.44
N LEU A 199 9.57 -14.11 -5.60
CA LEU A 199 8.84 -13.82 -4.36
C LEU A 199 9.68 -14.24 -3.14
N VAL A 200 10.98 -14.00 -3.21
CA VAL A 200 11.93 -14.25 -2.11
C VAL A 200 11.49 -13.48 -0.87
N ASP A 201 11.56 -14.12 0.29
CA ASP A 201 11.13 -13.59 1.60
C ASP A 201 9.63 -13.30 1.77
N LYS A 202 8.82 -13.46 0.72
CA LYS A 202 7.36 -13.38 0.82
C LYS A 202 6.84 -14.70 1.35
N LYS A 203 6.41 -14.71 2.60
CA LYS A 203 6.02 -15.95 3.30
C LYS A 203 4.52 -15.96 3.52
N GLN A 204 4.02 -15.05 4.34
CA GLN A 204 2.60 -14.96 4.66
C GLN A 204 2.08 -13.54 4.37
N PRO A 205 1.73 -13.26 3.11
CA PRO A 205 1.03 -12.03 2.75
C PRO A 205 -0.29 -11.89 3.53
N VAL A 206 -0.52 -10.72 4.11
CA VAL A 206 -1.77 -10.34 4.80
C VAL A 206 -2.32 -9.04 4.23
N VAL A 207 -3.64 -8.89 4.29
CA VAL A 207 -4.32 -7.65 3.90
C VAL A 207 -4.31 -6.69 5.09
N CYS A 208 -3.88 -5.47 4.84
CA CYS A 208 -3.85 -4.38 5.81
C CYS A 208 -4.75 -3.24 5.33
N VAL A 209 -5.40 -2.56 6.25
CA VAL A 209 -6.17 -1.33 6.01
C VAL A 209 -5.62 -0.25 6.93
N ILE A 210 -5.20 0.86 6.36
CA ILE A 210 -4.84 2.07 7.11
C ILE A 210 -5.92 3.14 6.98
N ASP A 211 -6.30 3.74 8.10
CA ASP A 211 -7.03 5.00 8.13
C ASP A 211 -6.06 6.18 8.06
N LEU A 212 -6.20 7.02 7.02
CA LEU A 212 -5.28 8.12 6.77
C LEU A 212 -5.47 9.26 7.76
N ASN A 213 -6.57 9.35 8.49
CA ASN A 213 -6.80 10.38 9.50
C ASN A 213 -6.22 9.95 10.85
N SER A 214 -6.58 8.75 11.33
CA SER A 214 -6.11 8.25 12.64
C SER A 214 -4.72 7.62 12.60
N GLU A 215 -4.22 7.27 11.42
CA GLU A 215 -2.97 6.51 11.20
C GLU A 215 -3.00 5.11 11.82
N GLU A 216 -4.19 4.61 12.16
CA GLU A 216 -4.38 3.26 12.68
C GLU A 216 -4.39 2.23 11.55
N VAL A 217 -3.71 1.11 11.80
CA VAL A 217 -3.61 -0.02 10.87
C VAL A 217 -4.37 -1.22 11.43
N LYS A 218 -5.33 -1.73 10.65
CA LYS A 218 -6.03 -2.99 10.88
C LYS A 218 -5.47 -4.07 9.96
N VAL A 219 -5.09 -5.22 10.52
CA VAL A 219 -4.61 -6.38 9.78
C VAL A 219 -5.70 -7.45 9.75
N VAL A 220 -6.00 -7.97 8.57
CA VAL A 220 -7.05 -8.98 8.35
C VAL A 220 -6.42 -10.37 8.44
N GLU A 221 -6.57 -11.05 9.58
CA GLU A 221 -5.92 -12.34 9.85
C GLU A 221 -6.85 -13.46 10.30
N GLN A 222 -8.00 -13.13 10.89
CA GLN A 222 -8.89 -14.12 11.49
C GLN A 222 -9.46 -15.08 10.44
N GLY A 223 -9.22 -16.39 10.60
CA GLY A 223 -9.68 -17.42 9.67
C GLY A 223 -8.80 -17.58 8.42
N LEU A 224 -7.60 -17.01 8.41
CA LEU A 224 -6.66 -17.01 7.27
C LEU A 224 -5.29 -17.60 7.66
N GLU A 225 -5.23 -18.44 8.69
CA GLU A 225 -3.98 -18.87 9.34
C GLU A 225 -3.01 -19.58 8.37
N ASN A 226 -3.54 -20.34 7.39
CA ASN A 226 -2.77 -21.10 6.40
C ASN A 226 -2.92 -20.55 4.97
N MET A 227 -3.21 -19.26 4.85
CA MET A 227 -3.45 -18.60 3.57
C MET A 227 -2.55 -17.38 3.37
N SER A 228 -2.20 -17.15 2.11
CA SER A 228 -1.51 -15.98 1.63
C SER A 228 -2.50 -15.06 0.93
N CYS A 229 -2.72 -13.87 1.46
CA CYS A 229 -3.75 -12.96 0.97
C CYS A 229 -3.16 -11.90 0.05
N GLY A 230 -3.83 -11.62 -1.06
CA GLY A 230 -3.37 -10.62 -2.01
C GLY A 230 -4.47 -10.14 -2.94
N GLN A 231 -4.09 -9.23 -3.85
CA GLN A 231 -5.00 -8.69 -4.87
C GLN A 231 -6.25 -8.04 -4.27
N ALA A 232 -6.09 -7.37 -3.13
CA ALA A 232 -7.18 -6.74 -2.40
C ALA A 232 -7.76 -5.54 -3.15
N VAL A 233 -9.08 -5.39 -3.08
CA VAL A 233 -9.85 -4.26 -3.61
C VAL A 233 -10.91 -3.84 -2.59
N TRP A 234 -11.26 -2.56 -2.57
CA TRP A 234 -12.32 -2.04 -1.72
C TRP A 234 -13.71 -2.43 -2.21
N CYS A 235 -14.61 -2.67 -1.25
CA CYS A 235 -16.04 -2.70 -1.54
C CYS A 235 -16.56 -1.28 -1.82
N PRO A 236 -17.49 -1.09 -2.77
CA PRO A 236 -18.01 0.23 -3.14
C PRO A 236 -18.74 1.00 -2.02
N ASP A 237 -19.16 0.30 -0.97
CA ASP A 237 -19.82 0.87 0.21
C ASP A 237 -18.84 1.29 1.32
N ASP A 238 -17.53 1.08 1.10
CA ASP A 238 -16.43 1.33 2.03
C ASP A 238 -16.50 0.53 3.36
N LYS A 239 -17.37 -0.47 3.45
CA LYS A 239 -17.55 -1.29 4.66
C LYS A 239 -16.67 -2.51 4.71
N GLY A 240 -15.96 -2.81 3.63
CA GLY A 240 -15.20 -4.04 3.53
C GLY A 240 -14.23 -4.07 2.37
N VAL A 241 -13.50 -5.17 2.29
CA VAL A 241 -12.53 -5.45 1.24
C VAL A 241 -12.77 -6.84 0.66
N VAL A 242 -12.50 -7.00 -0.62
CA VAL A 242 -12.49 -8.28 -1.31
C VAL A 242 -11.06 -8.62 -1.72
N PHE A 243 -10.61 -9.84 -1.47
CA PHE A 243 -9.24 -10.26 -1.78
C PHE A 243 -9.16 -11.76 -2.10
N SER A 244 -8.11 -12.13 -2.81
CA SER A 244 -7.78 -13.52 -3.11
C SER A 244 -6.91 -14.09 -1.98
N ALA A 245 -7.25 -15.27 -1.47
CA ALA A 245 -6.47 -15.97 -0.47
C ALA A 245 -6.01 -17.33 -1.03
N PHE A 246 -4.70 -17.53 -1.09
CA PHE A 246 -4.06 -18.70 -1.68
C PHE A 246 -3.65 -19.69 -0.58
N PHE A 247 -3.98 -20.97 -0.75
CA PHE A 247 -3.58 -22.01 0.21
C PHE A 247 -2.07 -22.19 0.20
N GLN A 248 -1.46 -22.24 1.39
CA GLN A 248 -0.02 -22.45 1.56
C GLN A 248 0.35 -23.93 1.66
N GLU A 249 -0.58 -24.77 2.09
CA GLU A 249 -0.39 -26.20 2.32
C GLU A 249 -0.94 -27.04 1.15
N PRO A 250 -0.33 -28.20 0.83
CA PRO A 250 0.84 -28.80 1.50
C PRO A 250 2.18 -28.16 1.11
N PHE A 251 2.24 -27.34 0.05
CA PHE A 251 3.49 -26.73 -0.44
C PHE A 251 3.22 -25.35 -1.05
N ARG A 252 4.16 -24.42 -0.85
CA ARG A 252 4.15 -23.11 -1.49
C ARG A 252 4.74 -23.22 -2.89
N LEU A 253 3.87 -23.39 -3.87
CA LEU A 253 4.27 -23.49 -5.27
C LEU A 253 4.30 -22.10 -5.91
N GLY A 254 5.39 -21.76 -6.60
CA GLY A 254 5.63 -20.43 -7.19
C GLY A 254 4.43 -19.81 -7.92
N MET A 255 4.24 -18.50 -7.75
CA MET A 255 3.03 -17.77 -8.14
C MET A 255 3.20 -16.90 -9.40
N ILE A 256 4.43 -16.62 -9.82
CA ILE A 256 4.75 -15.72 -10.93
C ILE A 256 4.51 -16.42 -12.25
N TYR A 257 5.12 -17.58 -12.45
CA TYR A 257 5.04 -18.29 -13.74
C TYR A 257 3.87 -19.27 -13.82
N CYS A 258 3.35 -19.68 -12.67
CA CYS A 258 2.26 -20.65 -12.56
C CYS A 258 1.19 -20.17 -11.55
N PRO A 259 0.42 -19.13 -11.87
CA PRO A 259 -0.49 -18.49 -10.91
C PRO A 259 -1.76 -19.30 -10.61
N VAL A 260 -1.88 -20.51 -11.14
CA VAL A 260 -3.06 -21.37 -11.01
C VAL A 260 -2.96 -22.16 -9.71
N ARG A 261 -2.97 -21.45 -8.58
CA ARG A 261 -2.95 -22.02 -7.23
C ARG A 261 -4.35 -22.07 -6.65
N ARG A 262 -4.59 -23.08 -5.81
CA ARG A 262 -5.87 -23.17 -5.09
C ARG A 262 -6.05 -21.90 -4.28
N SER A 263 -7.18 -21.23 -4.49
CA SER A 263 -7.48 -19.99 -3.80
C SER A 263 -8.97 -19.79 -3.64
N VAL A 264 -9.32 -18.93 -2.70
CA VAL A 264 -10.67 -18.51 -2.37
C VAL A 264 -10.75 -17.00 -2.49
N LEU A 265 -11.87 -16.50 -3.00
CA LEU A 265 -12.18 -15.09 -2.95
C LEU A 265 -12.97 -14.82 -1.68
N TYR A 266 -12.46 -13.95 -0.82
CA TYR A 266 -13.13 -13.57 0.41
C TYR A 266 -13.65 -12.15 0.35
N HIS A 267 -14.76 -11.92 1.04
CA HIS A 267 -15.22 -10.61 1.48
C HIS A 267 -15.00 -10.50 2.98
N TYR A 268 -14.34 -9.43 3.41
CA TYR A 268 -14.16 -9.12 4.82
C TYR A 268 -14.83 -7.79 5.15
N ASN A 269 -15.77 -7.83 6.09
CA ASN A 269 -16.47 -6.65 6.58
C ASN A 269 -15.70 -6.05 7.76
N LEU A 270 -15.31 -4.78 7.62
CA LEU A 270 -14.49 -4.06 8.59
C LEU A 270 -15.27 -3.66 9.85
N GLU A 271 -16.59 -3.43 9.73
CA GLU A 271 -17.48 -3.02 10.83
C GLU A 271 -17.83 -4.21 11.74
N THR A 272 -18.15 -5.36 11.15
CA THR A 272 -18.58 -6.57 11.88
C THR A 272 -17.44 -7.54 12.18
N ASP A 273 -16.24 -7.24 11.68
CA ASP A 273 -15.06 -8.08 11.82
C ASP A 273 -15.25 -9.52 11.28
N SER A 274 -16.04 -9.64 10.21
CA SER A 274 -16.48 -10.95 9.70
C SER A 274 -15.91 -11.26 8.32
N LEU A 275 -15.35 -12.46 8.20
CA LEU A 275 -14.87 -13.03 6.94
C LEU A 275 -15.94 -13.94 6.32
N LYS A 276 -16.23 -13.75 5.03
CA LYS A 276 -17.17 -14.57 4.27
C LYS A 276 -16.56 -15.00 2.93
N PRO A 277 -16.55 -16.31 2.60
CA PRO A 277 -16.14 -16.75 1.28
C PRO A 277 -17.18 -16.36 0.23
N LEU A 278 -16.71 -15.82 -0.90
CA LEU A 278 -17.52 -15.53 -2.10
C LEU A 278 -17.48 -16.68 -3.11
N THR A 279 -16.53 -17.60 -2.95
CA THR A 279 -16.34 -18.79 -3.79
C THR A 279 -16.21 -20.02 -2.92
N ASP A 280 -16.44 -21.22 -3.47
CA ASP A 280 -16.36 -22.46 -2.71
C ASP A 280 -14.96 -22.70 -2.12
N GLU A 281 -14.84 -22.63 -0.79
CA GLU A 281 -13.59 -22.87 -0.04
C GLU A 281 -13.05 -24.28 -0.24
N ASN A 282 -13.94 -25.26 -0.42
CA ASN A 282 -13.59 -26.65 -0.66
C ASN A 282 -13.40 -26.95 -2.14
N GLY A 283 -13.60 -25.96 -3.00
CA GLY A 283 -13.44 -26.05 -4.43
C GLY A 283 -11.98 -26.27 -4.83
N ASN A 284 -11.78 -27.03 -5.91
CA ASN A 284 -10.48 -27.16 -6.58
C ASN A 284 -10.31 -26.10 -7.67
N ILE A 285 -10.49 -24.83 -7.27
CA ILE A 285 -10.46 -23.67 -8.16
C ILE A 285 -9.32 -22.71 -7.80
N SER A 286 -8.92 -21.92 -8.78
CA SER A 286 -7.99 -20.82 -8.66
C SER A 286 -8.71 -19.56 -9.09
N VAL A 287 -8.76 -18.58 -8.20
CA VAL A 287 -9.39 -17.28 -8.40
C VAL A 287 -8.36 -16.16 -8.31
N ARG A 288 -8.55 -15.13 -9.15
CA ARG A 288 -7.68 -13.95 -9.15
C ARG A 288 -8.36 -12.71 -9.73
N SER A 289 -7.72 -11.57 -9.52
CA SER A 289 -8.00 -10.32 -10.25
C SER A 289 -9.45 -9.85 -10.12
N ALA A 290 -10.01 -9.90 -8.91
CA ALA A 290 -11.34 -9.41 -8.63
C ALA A 290 -11.45 -7.89 -8.86
N ARG A 291 -12.51 -7.43 -9.51
CA ARG A 291 -12.76 -6.02 -9.85
C ARG A 291 -14.25 -5.72 -9.76
N PHE A 292 -14.59 -4.61 -9.09
CA PHE A 292 -15.94 -4.07 -9.11
C PHE A 292 -16.20 -3.36 -10.44
N SER A 293 -17.46 -3.40 -10.89
CA SER A 293 -17.92 -2.56 -11.99
C SER A 293 -17.82 -1.07 -11.62
N PRO A 294 -17.73 -0.16 -12.60
CA PRO A 294 -17.65 1.28 -12.31
C PRO A 294 -18.82 1.83 -11.49
N ASP A 295 -20.00 1.21 -11.58
CA ASP A 295 -21.18 1.54 -10.78
C ASP A 295 -21.26 0.81 -9.43
N GLY A 296 -20.25 0.00 -9.09
CA GLY A 296 -20.18 -0.79 -7.86
C GLY A 296 -21.17 -1.96 -7.75
N SER A 297 -22.07 -2.13 -8.73
CA SER A 297 -23.18 -3.09 -8.62
C SER A 297 -22.79 -4.57 -8.80
N LYS A 298 -21.62 -4.82 -9.37
CA LYS A 298 -21.18 -6.15 -9.79
C LYS A 298 -19.72 -6.36 -9.43
N LEU A 299 -19.39 -7.59 -9.05
CA LEU A 299 -18.02 -8.05 -8.89
C LEU A 299 -17.72 -9.07 -10.00
N VAL A 300 -16.63 -8.85 -10.73
CA VAL A 300 -16.10 -9.82 -11.69
C VAL A 300 -14.73 -10.32 -11.22
N TYR A 301 -14.41 -11.58 -11.53
CA TYR A 301 -13.12 -12.18 -11.23
C TYR A 301 -12.77 -13.28 -12.25
N LEU A 302 -11.51 -13.70 -12.27
CA LEU A 302 -11.04 -14.78 -13.14
C LEU A 302 -10.99 -16.08 -12.36
N GLU A 303 -11.53 -17.16 -12.93
CA GLU A 303 -11.57 -18.48 -12.31
C GLU A 303 -11.09 -19.57 -13.27
N CYS A 304 -10.33 -20.53 -12.77
CA CYS A 304 -10.08 -21.79 -13.47
C CYS A 304 -9.88 -22.94 -12.49
N LYS A 305 -9.78 -24.18 -12.99
CA LYS A 305 -9.41 -25.33 -12.15
C LYS A 305 -7.99 -25.14 -11.63
N ALA A 306 -7.78 -25.34 -10.32
CA ALA A 306 -6.47 -25.18 -9.70
C ALA A 306 -5.45 -26.26 -10.15
N GLY A 307 -4.18 -25.94 -10.00
CA GLY A 307 -3.04 -26.81 -10.32
C GLY A 307 -2.60 -26.75 -11.78
N GLY A 308 -1.58 -27.53 -12.14
CA GLY A 308 -1.01 -27.58 -13.49
C GLY A 308 -0.07 -26.41 -13.83
N PRO A 309 0.62 -26.50 -14.99
CA PRO A 309 1.62 -25.51 -15.38
C PRO A 309 1.00 -24.27 -16.04
N HIS A 310 1.64 -23.13 -15.82
CA HIS A 310 1.44 -21.85 -16.52
C HIS A 310 0.03 -21.23 -16.44
N CYS A 311 -0.12 -20.09 -17.12
CA CYS A 311 -1.43 -19.50 -17.38
C CYS A 311 -2.23 -20.40 -18.33
N ARG A 312 -3.46 -20.72 -17.93
CA ARG A 312 -4.40 -21.51 -18.74
C ARG A 312 -5.66 -20.70 -18.96
N THR A 313 -6.53 -21.17 -19.85
CA THR A 313 -7.84 -20.56 -20.09
C THR A 313 -8.60 -20.38 -18.78
N GLN A 314 -9.06 -19.16 -18.54
CA GLN A 314 -9.84 -18.77 -17.37
C GLN A 314 -11.24 -18.37 -17.79
N LYS A 315 -12.21 -18.60 -16.92
CA LYS A 315 -13.58 -18.09 -17.04
C LYS A 315 -13.63 -16.71 -16.38
N LEU A 316 -14.29 -15.76 -17.04
CA LEU A 316 -14.70 -14.52 -16.39
C LEU A 316 -15.99 -14.80 -15.64
N MET A 317 -15.94 -14.69 -14.33
CA MET A 317 -17.06 -14.95 -13.44
C MET A 317 -17.69 -13.64 -13.01
N LEU A 318 -18.99 -13.67 -12.72
CA LEU A 318 -19.77 -12.54 -12.22
C LEU A 318 -20.46 -12.96 -10.92
N VAL A 319 -20.30 -12.16 -9.88
CA VAL A 319 -21.03 -12.27 -8.62
C VAL A 319 -21.80 -10.97 -8.41
N CYS A 320 -23.11 -11.10 -8.19
CA CYS A 320 -23.94 -10.00 -7.73
C CYS A 320 -23.78 -9.91 -6.22
N ILE A 321 -23.21 -8.82 -5.73
CA ILE A 321 -23.12 -8.55 -4.30
C ILE A 321 -24.40 -7.78 -3.94
N GLN A 322 -25.25 -8.41 -3.13
CA GLN A 322 -26.42 -7.80 -2.52
C GLN A 322 -26.05 -7.23 -1.16
#